data_AF-A0A3A4NUZ4-F1
#
_entry.id   AF-A0A3A4NUZ4-F1
#
_cell.length_a   1.000
_cell.length_b   1.000
_cell.length_c   1.000
_cell.angle_alpha   90.00
_cell.angle_beta   90.00
_cell.angle_gamma   90.00
#
_symmetry.space_group_name_H-M   'P 1'
#
loop_
_entity.id
_entity.type
_entity.pdbx_description
1 polymer ?
#
loop_
_entity_poly.entity_id
_entity_poly.type
_entity_poly.pdbx_seq_one_letter_code
_entity_poly.pdbx_strand_id
1 'polypeptide(L)'
;MAAKLMAGFWRCMLSIPPSLWEKQIGKQKRKIRRELGFMTEEHRAVHHFIVRELPKLAEPISPELAAQKLSMPVERAQQVFDDLEQHMTFICRNEEAMAVWAYPVTVQKTPHRLTFSTGERIYAA
;
A
#
# COMPACT_ATOMS: atom_id res chain seq x y z
N MET A 1 -12.57 -29.38 -7.36
CA MET A 1 -11.19 -29.83 -7.04
C MET A 1 -10.78 -29.20 -5.72
N ALA A 2 -10.37 -29.98 -4.72
CA ALA A 2 -9.92 -29.44 -3.44
C ALA A 2 -8.54 -28.80 -3.61
N ALA A 3 -8.35 -27.58 -3.08
CA ALA A 3 -7.06 -26.90 -3.13
C ALA A 3 -6.03 -27.69 -2.30
N LYS A 4 -4.90 -28.07 -2.92
CA LYS A 4 -3.83 -28.83 -2.28
C LYS A 4 -2.65 -27.90 -1.99
N LEU A 5 -2.45 -27.57 -0.72
CA LEU A 5 -1.29 -26.79 -0.28
C LEU A 5 -0.09 -27.72 -0.08
N MET A 6 1.07 -27.36 -0.63
CA MET A 6 2.30 -28.14 -0.52
C MET A 6 3.39 -27.31 0.13
N ALA A 7 4.21 -27.94 0.98
CA ALA A 7 5.40 -27.33 1.57
C ALA A 7 6.65 -28.05 1.04
N GLY A 8 7.63 -27.24 0.61
CA GLY A 8 8.96 -27.72 0.29
C GLY A 8 9.79 -27.91 1.56
N PHE A 9 10.33 -29.11 1.75
CA PHE A 9 11.34 -29.40 2.76
C PHE A 9 12.55 -30.01 2.07
N TRP A 10 13.56 -29.17 1.82
CA TRP A 10 14.77 -29.51 1.08
C TRP A 10 14.48 -30.12 -0.32
N ARG A 11 14.67 -31.43 -0.52
CA ARG A 11 14.39 -32.14 -1.77
C ARG A 11 12.97 -32.75 -1.86
N CYS A 12 12.16 -32.62 -0.82
CA CYS A 12 10.84 -33.25 -0.74
C CYS A 12 9.71 -32.21 -0.78
N MET A 13 8.61 -32.54 -1.47
CA MET A 13 7.36 -31.78 -1.43
C MET A 13 6.31 -32.57 -0.64
N LEU A 14 5.94 -32.05 0.53
CA LEU A 14 4.96 -32.66 1.41
C LEU A 14 3.61 -31.94 1.27
N SER A 15 2.53 -32.72 1.20
CA SER A 15 1.18 -32.16 1.18
C SER A 15 0.81 -31.76 2.60
N ILE A 16 0.41 -30.50 2.80
CA ILE A 16 -0.06 -30.04 4.11
C ILE A 16 -1.50 -30.54 4.31
N PRO A 17 -1.78 -31.32 5.38
CA PRO A 17 -3.14 -31.71 5.72
C PRO A 17 -4.11 -30.51 5.79
N PRO A 18 -5.34 -30.61 5.26
CA PRO A 18 -6.33 -29.53 5.28
C PRO A 18 -6.52 -28.85 6.63
N SER A 19 -6.63 -29.66 7.69
CA SER A 19 -6.83 -29.17 9.06
C SER A 19 -5.69 -28.30 9.60
N LEU A 20 -4.47 -28.44 9.08
CA LEU A 20 -3.31 -27.65 9.51
C LEU A 20 -3.26 -26.30 8.78
N TRP A 21 -3.43 -26.28 7.46
CA TRP A 21 -3.38 -25.02 6.73
C TRP A 21 -4.66 -24.19 6.92
N GLU A 22 -5.84 -24.80 7.08
CA GLU A 22 -7.06 -24.06 7.39
C GLU A 22 -6.95 -23.32 8.74
N LYS A 23 -6.35 -23.96 9.76
CA LYS A 23 -6.06 -23.31 11.04
C LYS A 23 -5.04 -22.19 10.90
N GLN A 24 -3.98 -22.37 10.10
CA GLN A 24 -3.01 -21.31 9.83
C GLN A 24 -3.66 -20.14 9.09
N ILE A 25 -4.49 -20.39 8.08
CA ILE A 25 -5.25 -19.36 7.39
C ILE A 25 -6.21 -18.66 8.35
N GLY A 26 -6.89 -19.38 9.24
CA GLY A 26 -7.73 -18.78 10.26
C GLY A 26 -6.96 -17.83 11.18
N LYS A 27 -5.77 -18.24 11.64
CA LYS A 27 -4.86 -17.38 12.43
C LYS A 27 -4.36 -16.18 11.63
N GLN A 28 -3.96 -16.39 10.38
CA GLN A 28 -3.45 -15.35 9.51
C GLN A 28 -4.53 -14.35 9.11
N LYS A 29 -5.76 -14.79 8.82
CA LYS A 29 -6.93 -13.92 8.63
C LYS A 29 -7.21 -13.05 9.85
N ARG A 30 -7.12 -13.62 11.06
CA ARG A 30 -7.29 -12.84 12.31
C ARG A 30 -6.16 -11.83 12.49
N LYS A 31 -4.91 -12.21 12.17
CA LYS A 31 -3.75 -11.32 12.22
C LYS A 31 -3.91 -10.17 11.20
N ILE A 32 -4.17 -10.49 9.94
CA ILE A 32 -4.43 -9.51 8.87
C ILE A 32 -5.61 -8.61 9.22
N ARG A 33 -6.70 -9.16 9.78
CA ARG A 33 -7.85 -8.34 10.21
C ARG A 33 -7.52 -7.39 11.36
N ARG A 34 -6.58 -7.76 12.24
CA ARG A 34 -6.07 -6.85 13.28
C ARG A 34 -5.15 -5.80 12.69
N GLU A 35 -4.24 -6.20 11.81
CA GLU A 35 -3.23 -5.31 11.21
C GLU A 35 -3.81 -4.37 10.14
N LEU A 36 -4.81 -4.80 9.37
CA LEU A 36 -5.50 -4.01 8.35
C LEU A 36 -6.89 -3.56 8.79
N GLY A 37 -7.26 -3.80 10.06
CA GLY A 37 -8.56 -3.42 10.61
C GLY A 37 -8.78 -1.91 10.64
N PHE A 38 -7.70 -1.12 10.63
CA PHE A 38 -7.74 0.34 10.55
C PHE A 38 -8.09 0.86 9.14
N MET A 39 -7.95 0.04 8.09
CA MET A 39 -8.13 0.47 6.71
C MET A 39 -9.62 0.61 6.35
N THR A 40 -10.18 1.78 6.67
CA THR A 40 -11.52 2.20 6.28
C THR A 40 -11.61 2.55 4.78
N GLU A 41 -12.81 2.86 4.29
CA GLU A 41 -12.99 3.34 2.91
C GLU A 41 -12.23 4.64 2.64
N GLU A 42 -12.13 5.53 3.63
CA GLU A 42 -11.35 6.77 3.50
C GLU A 42 -9.86 6.47 3.35
N HIS A 43 -9.32 5.50 4.10
CA HIS A 43 -7.92 5.07 3.95
C HIS A 43 -7.65 4.54 2.54
N ARG A 44 -8.56 3.71 2.01
CA ARG A 44 -8.46 3.20 0.64
C ARG A 44 -8.53 4.32 -0.38
N ALA A 45 -9.43 5.29 -0.20
CA ALA A 45 -9.60 6.42 -1.09
C ALA A 45 -8.33 7.29 -1.14
N VAL A 46 -7.76 7.64 0.03
CA VAL A 46 -6.52 8.41 0.13
C VAL A 46 -5.35 7.63 -0.48
N HIS A 47 -5.18 6.36 -0.12
CA HIS A 47 -4.12 5.52 -0.68
C HIS A 47 -4.21 5.43 -2.22
N HIS A 48 -5.40 5.14 -2.77
CA HIS A 48 -5.60 5.10 -4.22
C HIS A 48 -5.35 6.45 -4.88
N PHE A 49 -5.77 7.54 -4.24
CA PHE A 49 -5.51 8.89 -4.73
C PHE A 49 -4.00 9.14 -4.85
N ILE A 50 -3.23 8.87 -3.78
CA ILE A 50 -1.78 9.06 -3.78
C ILE A 50 -1.12 8.23 -4.89
N VAL A 51 -1.39 6.92 -4.92
CA VAL A 51 -0.79 6.00 -5.92
C VAL A 51 -1.11 6.43 -7.36
N ARG A 52 -2.33 6.92 -7.61
CA ARG A 52 -2.78 7.32 -8.95
C ARG A 52 -2.25 8.67 -9.39
N GLU A 53 -2.14 9.63 -8.47
CA GLU A 53 -1.79 11.02 -8.80
C GLU A 53 -0.29 11.29 -8.71
N LEU A 54 0.47 10.54 -7.89
CA LEU A 54 1.91 10.76 -7.71
C LEU A 54 2.70 10.69 -9.04
N PRO A 55 2.43 9.73 -9.96
CA PRO A 55 3.06 9.71 -11.28
C PRO A 55 2.66 10.89 -12.18
N LYS A 56 1.43 11.39 -12.04
CA LYS A 56 0.89 12.45 -12.91
C LYS A 56 1.42 13.82 -12.53
N LEU A 57 1.45 14.08 -11.22
CA LEU A 57 1.95 15.34 -10.69
C LEU A 57 3.48 15.37 -10.71
N ALA A 58 4.13 14.22 -10.53
CA ALA A 58 5.58 14.11 -10.36
C ALA A 58 6.14 15.03 -9.25
N GLU A 59 5.27 15.38 -8.29
CA GLU A 59 5.53 16.28 -7.16
C GLU A 59 4.97 15.64 -5.88
N PRO A 60 5.53 15.97 -4.69
CA PRO A 60 5.00 15.50 -3.41
C PRO A 60 3.51 15.82 -3.25
N ILE A 61 2.72 14.87 -2.74
CA ILE A 61 1.29 15.06 -2.52
C ILE A 61 1.05 15.48 -1.08
N SER A 62 0.47 16.67 -0.89
CA SER A 62 0.11 17.16 0.43
C SER A 62 -1.26 16.62 0.91
N PRO A 63 -1.49 16.54 2.23
CA PRO A 63 -2.78 16.20 2.81
C PRO A 63 -3.90 17.17 2.39
N GLU A 64 -3.61 18.46 2.22
CA GLU A 64 -4.56 19.48 1.76
C GLU A 64 -5.04 19.21 0.33
N LEU A 65 -4.12 18.81 -0.56
CA LEU A 65 -4.47 18.44 -1.93
C LEU A 65 -5.39 17.21 -1.93
N ALA A 66 -5.06 16.20 -1.14
CA ALA A 66 -5.91 15.01 -1.00
C ALA A 66 -7.29 15.36 -0.42
N ALA A 67 -7.32 16.20 0.63
CA ALA A 67 -8.55 16.67 1.26
C ALA A 67 -9.45 17.41 0.26
N GLN A 68 -8.87 18.32 -0.52
CA GLN A 68 -9.59 19.06 -1.56
C GLN A 68 -10.16 18.12 -2.63
N LYS A 69 -9.34 17.18 -3.12
CA LYS A 69 -9.74 16.28 -4.24
C LYS A 69 -10.73 15.20 -3.82
N LEU A 70 -10.69 14.79 -2.56
CA LEU A 70 -11.58 13.77 -1.99
C LEU A 70 -12.77 14.37 -1.24
N SER A 71 -12.91 15.70 -1.22
CA SER A 71 -13.97 16.43 -0.53
C SER A 71 -14.10 16.01 0.95
N MET A 72 -12.97 15.94 1.65
CA MET A 72 -12.90 15.59 3.07
C MET A 72 -12.20 16.69 3.89
N PRO A 73 -12.39 16.75 5.22
CA PRO A 73 -11.67 17.68 6.08
C PRO A 73 -10.16 17.46 6.02
N VAL A 74 -9.37 18.54 6.07
CA VAL A 74 -7.90 18.47 6.01
C VAL A 74 -7.34 17.71 7.20
N GLU A 75 -7.90 17.93 8.39
CA GLU A 75 -7.52 17.24 9.62
C GLU A 75 -7.74 15.73 9.49
N ARG A 76 -8.80 15.33 8.75
CA ARG A 76 -9.08 13.92 8.50
C ARG A 76 -8.10 13.33 7.49
N ALA A 77 -7.77 14.05 6.42
CA ALA A 77 -6.76 13.62 5.47
C ALA A 77 -5.39 13.44 6.14
N GLN A 78 -5.00 14.39 7.02
CA GLN A 78 -3.77 14.29 7.81
C GLN A 78 -3.73 13.02 8.66
N GLN A 79 -4.80 12.74 9.42
CA GLN A 79 -4.91 11.52 10.22
C GLN A 79 -4.79 10.27 9.36
N VAL A 80 -5.42 10.25 8.18
CA VAL A 80 -5.33 9.11 7.27
C VAL A 80 -3.90 8.95 6.73
N PHE A 81 -3.19 10.03 6.41
CA PHE A 81 -1.78 9.96 6.04
C PHE A 81 -0.92 9.39 7.17
N ASP A 82 -1.15 9.85 8.41
CA ASP A 82 -0.46 9.34 9.60
C ASP A 82 -0.72 7.85 9.81
N ASP A 83 -1.98 7.43 9.73
CA ASP A 83 -2.40 6.03 9.87
C ASP A 83 -1.76 5.14 8.78
N LEU A 84 -1.77 5.59 7.52
CA LEU A 84 -1.20 4.85 6.39
C LEU A 84 0.33 4.71 6.52
N GLU A 85 1.04 5.77 6.89
CA GLU A 85 2.49 5.73 7.08
C GLU A 85 2.87 4.86 8.30
N GLN A 86 2.18 5.02 9.44
CA GLN A 86 2.45 4.26 10.66
C GLN A 86 2.32 2.75 10.44
N HIS A 87 1.36 2.33 9.61
CA HIS A 87 1.11 0.92 9.30
C HIS A 87 1.90 0.43 8.08
N MET A 88 2.83 1.24 7.54
CA MET A 88 3.67 0.93 6.38
C MET A 88 2.85 0.45 5.18
N THR A 89 1.70 1.06 4.92
CA THR A 89 0.87 0.73 3.74
C THR A 89 1.42 1.39 2.49
N PHE A 90 2.70 1.12 2.22
CA PHE A 90 3.38 1.48 0.99
C PHE A 90 3.37 2.97 0.65
N ILE A 91 3.31 3.85 1.65
CA ILE A 91 3.41 5.31 1.52
C ILE A 91 4.51 5.80 2.47
N CYS A 92 5.31 6.79 2.03
CA CYS A 92 6.33 7.46 2.85
C CYS A 92 6.30 8.96 2.56
N ARG A 93 6.49 9.75 3.62
CA ARG A 93 6.41 11.21 3.57
C ARG A 93 7.78 11.87 3.73
N ASN A 94 7.91 13.10 3.25
CA ASN A 94 9.07 13.95 3.50
C ASN A 94 8.95 14.69 4.85
N GLU A 95 9.94 15.54 5.15
CA GLU A 95 9.95 16.38 6.37
C GLU A 95 8.77 17.37 6.46
N GLU A 96 8.16 17.71 5.32
CA GLU A 96 6.96 18.55 5.22
C GLU A 96 5.66 17.74 5.32
N ALA A 97 5.73 16.47 5.72
CA ALA A 97 4.61 15.54 5.83
C ALA A 97 3.83 15.31 4.51
N MET A 98 4.47 15.53 3.35
CA MET A 98 3.90 15.25 2.03
C MET A 98 4.34 13.88 1.53
N ALA A 99 3.44 13.14 0.89
CA ALA A 99 3.74 11.84 0.31
C ALA A 99 4.70 11.98 -0.89
N VAL A 100 5.90 11.42 -0.78
CA VAL A 100 6.93 11.42 -1.83
C VAL A 100 7.14 10.05 -2.47
N TRP A 101 6.61 9.02 -1.82
CA TRP A 101 6.69 7.65 -2.28
C TRP A 101 5.34 6.96 -2.06
N ALA A 102 4.91 6.24 -3.09
CA ALA A 102 3.84 5.27 -2.99
C ALA A 102 4.15 4.08 -3.89
N TYR A 103 4.17 2.84 -3.38
CA TYR A 103 4.63 1.69 -4.16
C TYR A 103 3.88 1.59 -5.52
N PRO A 104 4.58 1.44 -6.66
CA PRO A 104 6.04 1.22 -6.80
C PRO A 104 6.86 2.48 -7.14
N VAL A 105 6.32 3.69 -6.99
CA VAL A 105 6.89 4.93 -7.56
C VAL A 105 7.25 5.97 -6.51
N THR A 106 8.23 6.80 -6.82
CA THR A 106 8.63 7.96 -5.99
C THR A 106 8.95 9.17 -6.85
N VAL A 107 8.70 10.36 -6.30
CA VAL A 107 9.15 11.63 -6.88
C VAL A 107 10.62 11.90 -6.59
N GLN A 108 11.20 11.20 -5.60
CA GLN A 108 12.61 11.29 -5.29
C GLN A 108 13.44 10.66 -6.40
N LYS A 109 14.57 11.29 -6.73
CA LYS A 109 15.43 10.82 -7.79
C LYS A 109 16.10 9.50 -7.40
N THR A 110 15.80 8.45 -8.15
CA THR A 110 16.51 7.16 -8.07
C THR A 110 17.23 6.86 -9.41
N PRO A 111 18.13 5.86 -9.45
CA PRO A 111 18.73 5.40 -10.71
C PRO A 111 17.71 4.84 -11.70
N HIS A 112 16.52 4.45 -11.23
CA HIS A 112 15.51 3.74 -12.01
C HIS A 112 14.40 4.69 -12.44
N ARG A 113 14.37 5.03 -13.74
CA ARG A 113 13.32 5.86 -14.32
C ARG A 113 12.21 5.01 -14.91
N LEU A 114 10.97 5.43 -14.70
CA LEU A 114 9.77 4.82 -15.23
C LEU A 114 9.09 5.77 -16.21
N THR A 115 8.54 5.21 -17.27
CA THR A 115 7.62 5.90 -18.17
C THR A 115 6.34 5.08 -18.23
N PHE A 116 5.21 5.67 -17.88
CA PHE A 116 3.90 5.03 -18.01
C PHE A 116 3.46 5.05 -19.47
N SER A 117 2.61 4.12 -19.88
CA SER A 117 2.06 4.07 -21.25
C SER A 117 1.28 5.32 -21.63
N THR A 118 0.82 6.08 -20.64
CA THR A 118 0.11 7.36 -20.76
C THR A 118 1.05 8.57 -20.85
N GLY A 119 2.36 8.37 -20.74
CA GLY A 119 3.40 9.39 -20.99
C GLY A 119 4.02 10.01 -19.75
N GLU A 120 3.44 9.81 -18.57
CA GLU A 120 3.99 10.26 -17.29
C GLU A 120 5.38 9.64 -17.03
N ARG A 121 6.28 10.44 -16.45
CA ARG A 121 7.65 10.02 -16.12
C ARG A 121 7.93 10.24 -14.66
N ILE A 122 8.42 9.21 -13.98
CA ILE A 122 8.72 9.25 -12.56
C ILE A 122 9.87 8.27 -12.23
N TYR A 123 10.19 8.08 -10.96
CA TYR A 123 11.21 7.13 -10.52
C TYR A 123 10.57 5.89 -9.89
N ALA A 124 11.22 4.73 -10.06
CA ALA A 124 10.91 3.56 -9.26
C ALA A 124 11.57 3.69 -7.89
N ALA A 125 10.92 3.15 -6.87
CA ALA A 125 11.36 3.24 -5.50
C ALA A 125 11.94 1.94 -4.93
#